data_AF-Q21486-F1
#
_entry.id   AF-Q21486-F1
#
_cell.length_a   1.000
_cell.length_b   1.000
_cell.length_c   1.000
_cell.angle_alpha   90.00
_cell.angle_beta   90.00
_cell.angle_gamma   90.00
#
_symmetry.space_group_name_H-M   'P 1'
#
loop_
_entity.id
_entity.type
_entity.pdbx_description
1 polymer ?
#
loop_
_entity_poly.entity_id
_entity_poly.type
_entity_poly.pdbx_seq_one_letter_code
_entity_poly.pdbx_strand_id
1 'polypeptide(L)'
;MGKLEDICDQYLSRKKEQDKVIEAVERCLKKGYDYEKLKDRVQEAISDPQKARKVISAVCDHYPQLRKRTRTDRDGEDRDRKRDRTDDRRKPDASVPAAVAEPQKPAEQSIEERLRAKEMMYKAQQEIEETKRKMAIAAGTLQPKAALAQAKTQMVAPGGKSLSLGRDEATMLMTHSMDKKSRMEELKARLARTTVMAKIDAMVGNSGAGVMAPLPEAVQQAEKKVQQQITKESKEPEKLIEYLDPRIQARTADRRRRGFNFHEKGEFEKLANKQRAMAKLERLQNEVSSAAQSTGISSAVKLAMVTPTGTAKMENGVPDIEWWDMLVLDKVNYDEIPAENDMERYSQTVSELVEHPISMRAPTEPLTQQYLKVYLTTKEKKKIRRQNRKEVLKEKTEKIRLGLEKAPEPKVKISNLMRVLGNEAIQDPTKMEAQVRKQMAERLKKHETLNAERKLTEDQKRAKKTKKLSEDTSTAVNVSVYRVKSLAHPSKKFKVETNAKQLQMSGAIMMHKAQNVIVVEGGPKQQKFYKNLMINRIKWSDEIIGQKKDAEKDAPGERNLCEMIWEGQVKRRNFRDFTVHTATLEKQAREFFEKHGVAQYWDLCYSTTVLLEGQDILPTA
;
A
#
# COMPACT_ATOMS: atom_id res chain seq x y z
N MET A 1 11.31 1.78 57.13
CA MET A 1 10.77 2.76 58.10
C MET A 1 11.52 4.06 57.85
N GLY A 2 11.92 4.87 58.83
CA GLY A 2 12.86 6.01 58.69
C GLY A 2 12.75 6.79 57.38
N LYS A 3 13.57 6.45 56.38
CA LYS A 3 13.55 7.07 55.03
C LYS A 3 12.18 7.16 54.35
N LEU A 4 11.24 6.26 54.63
CA LEU A 4 9.88 6.32 54.09
C LEU A 4 9.00 7.31 54.87
N GLU A 5 9.19 7.41 56.19
CA GLU A 5 8.59 8.44 57.03
C GLU A 5 9.12 9.83 56.60
N ASP A 6 10.44 9.99 56.43
CA ASP A 6 11.07 11.23 55.95
C ASP A 6 10.46 11.73 54.63
N ILE A 7 10.24 10.83 53.66
CA ILE A 7 9.59 11.15 52.37
C ILE A 7 8.13 11.56 52.58
N CYS A 8 7.41 10.90 53.48
CA CYS A 8 6.02 11.22 53.76
C CYS A 8 5.90 12.59 54.47
N ASP A 9 6.75 12.88 55.44
CA ASP A 9 6.83 14.17 56.12
C ASP A 9 7.19 15.32 55.17
N GLN A 10 8.05 15.08 54.17
CA GLN A 10 8.43 16.10 53.19
C GLN A 10 7.28 16.52 52.25
N TYR A 11 6.30 15.65 51.98
CA TYR A 11 5.26 15.89 50.96
C TYR A 11 3.81 15.90 51.47
N LEU A 12 3.54 15.35 52.65
CA LEU A 12 2.20 15.17 53.22
C LEU A 12 2.14 15.79 54.62
N SER A 13 1.20 16.70 54.83
CA SER A 13 1.00 17.39 56.12
C SER A 13 -0.01 16.71 57.05
N ARG A 14 -0.68 15.66 56.58
CA ARG A 14 -1.72 14.94 57.33
C ARG A 14 -1.22 13.55 57.70
N LYS A 15 -1.07 13.28 59.00
CA LYS A 15 -0.62 11.98 59.51
C LYS A 15 -1.42 10.79 58.96
N LYS A 16 -2.76 10.93 58.86
CA LYS A 16 -3.65 9.92 58.23
C LYS A 16 -3.35 9.62 56.75
N GLU A 17 -2.77 10.56 56.01
CA GLU A 17 -2.34 10.35 54.61
C GLU A 17 -0.95 9.71 54.59
N GLN A 18 -0.04 10.13 55.48
CA GLN A 18 1.28 9.51 55.67
C GLN A 18 1.16 8.02 56.02
N ASP A 19 0.39 7.67 57.06
CA ASP A 19 0.21 6.29 57.53
C ASP A 19 -0.30 5.36 56.40
N LYS A 20 -1.29 5.82 55.62
CA LYS A 20 -1.82 5.08 54.47
C LYS A 20 -0.80 4.89 53.35
N VAL A 21 0.03 5.90 53.08
CA VAL A 21 1.08 5.83 52.06
C VAL A 21 2.19 4.89 52.51
N ILE A 22 2.61 4.96 53.77
CA ILE A 22 3.58 4.03 54.38
C ILE A 22 3.06 2.60 54.21
N GLU A 23 1.83 2.31 54.65
CA GLU A 23 1.23 0.99 54.53
C GLU A 23 1.09 0.52 53.07
N ALA A 24 0.71 1.41 52.16
CA ALA A 24 0.61 1.10 50.73
C ALA A 24 1.97 0.73 50.11
N VAL A 25 3.02 1.49 50.42
CA VAL A 25 4.39 1.25 49.93
C VAL A 25 4.96 -0.03 50.53
N GLU A 26 4.81 -0.24 51.84
CA GLU A 26 5.20 -1.50 52.49
C GLU A 26 4.50 -2.71 51.89
N ARG A 27 3.19 -2.63 51.63
CA ARG A 27 2.43 -3.74 51.04
C ARG A 27 2.87 -4.01 49.59
N CYS A 28 3.28 -2.98 48.85
CA CYS A 28 3.89 -3.12 47.51
C CYS A 28 5.28 -3.78 47.57
N LEU A 29 6.13 -3.36 48.51
CA LEU A 29 7.45 -3.97 48.74
C LEU A 29 7.35 -5.44 49.15
N LYS A 30 6.47 -5.76 50.12
CA LYS A 30 6.29 -7.12 50.67
C LYS A 30 5.64 -8.09 49.68
N LYS A 31 4.83 -7.61 48.73
CA LYS A 31 4.16 -8.45 47.70
C LYS A 31 4.80 -8.40 46.31
N GLY A 32 5.88 -7.63 46.12
CA GLY A 32 6.54 -7.48 44.82
C GLY A 32 5.63 -6.87 43.74
N TYR A 33 4.85 -5.85 44.07
CA TYR A 33 3.94 -5.21 43.12
C TYR A 33 4.65 -4.20 42.20
N ASP A 34 4.28 -4.23 40.91
CA ASP A 34 4.78 -3.29 39.89
C ASP A 34 4.35 -1.83 40.12
N TYR A 35 5.06 -0.90 39.46
CA TYR A 35 4.82 0.55 39.49
C TYR A 35 3.35 0.97 39.35
N GLU A 36 2.57 0.36 38.44
CA GLU A 36 1.16 0.77 38.25
C GLU A 36 0.32 0.47 39.50
N LYS A 37 0.53 -0.70 40.15
CA LYS A 37 -0.17 -1.04 41.41
C LYS A 37 0.26 -0.15 42.58
N LEU A 38 1.52 0.28 42.62
CA LEU A 38 1.97 1.30 43.57
C LEU A 38 1.25 2.63 43.32
N LYS A 39 1.27 3.10 42.06
CA LYS A 39 0.66 4.36 41.66
C LYS A 39 -0.81 4.41 42.05
N ASP A 40 -1.58 3.38 41.71
CA ASP A 40 -3.01 3.36 41.96
C ASP A 40 -3.32 3.41 43.48
N ARG A 41 -2.58 2.66 44.31
CA ARG A 41 -2.70 2.68 45.78
C ARG A 41 -2.29 4.00 46.42
N VAL A 42 -1.24 4.65 45.92
CA VAL A 42 -0.79 5.95 46.44
C VAL A 42 -1.74 7.09 45.99
N GLN A 43 -2.36 6.97 44.81
CA GLN A 43 -3.43 7.87 44.37
C GLN A 43 -4.76 7.66 45.13
N GLU A 44 -5.02 6.45 45.63
CA GLU A 44 -6.15 6.18 46.54
C GLU A 44 -5.92 6.77 47.95
N ALA A 45 -4.66 6.83 48.41
CA ALA A 45 -4.30 7.37 49.71
C ALA A 45 -4.24 8.92 49.77
N ILE A 46 -3.92 9.58 48.66
CA ILE A 46 -3.67 11.04 48.60
C ILE A 46 -4.68 11.71 47.65
N SER A 47 -5.53 12.59 48.19
CA SER A 47 -6.58 13.28 47.40
C SER A 47 -6.05 14.24 46.33
N ASP A 48 -4.83 14.75 46.48
CA ASP A 48 -4.17 15.65 45.52
C ASP A 48 -3.29 14.86 44.53
N PRO A 49 -3.63 14.80 43.24
CA PRO A 49 -2.89 14.03 42.25
C PRO A 49 -1.48 14.59 41.96
N GLN A 50 -1.20 15.86 42.26
CA GLN A 50 0.16 16.41 42.13
C GLN A 50 1.06 15.97 43.29
N LYS A 51 0.54 15.99 44.53
CA LYS A 51 1.26 15.43 45.69
C LYS A 51 1.51 13.94 45.52
N ALA A 52 0.49 13.18 45.09
CA ALA A 52 0.65 11.75 44.79
C ALA A 52 1.80 11.48 43.80
N ARG A 53 1.91 12.25 42.72
CA ARG A 53 3.03 12.12 41.76
C ARG A 53 4.40 12.43 42.38
N LYS A 54 4.50 13.45 43.24
CA LYS A 54 5.77 13.78 43.94
C LYS A 54 6.19 12.66 44.89
N VAL A 55 5.26 12.16 45.72
CA VAL A 55 5.47 11.02 46.62
C VAL A 55 5.89 9.77 45.83
N ILE A 56 5.17 9.42 44.75
CA ILE A 56 5.52 8.26 43.91
C ILE A 56 6.93 8.41 43.32
N SER A 57 7.34 9.61 42.89
CA SER A 57 8.71 9.85 42.40
C SER A 57 9.74 9.60 43.48
N ALA A 58 9.61 10.26 44.64
CA ALA A 58 10.54 10.12 45.76
C ALA A 58 10.65 8.68 46.27
N VAL A 59 9.53 7.95 46.33
CA VAL A 59 9.51 6.51 46.64
C VAL A 59 10.23 5.69 45.56
N CYS A 60 10.03 5.97 44.27
CA CYS A 60 10.72 5.25 43.20
C CYS A 60 12.24 5.54 43.13
N ASP A 61 12.66 6.73 43.57
CA ASP A 61 14.06 7.12 43.65
C ASP A 61 14.76 6.44 44.84
N HIS A 62 14.05 6.18 45.94
CA HIS A 62 14.55 5.43 47.10
C HIS A 62 14.42 3.90 47.00
N TYR A 63 13.43 3.40 46.24
CA TYR A 63 13.17 1.97 46.05
C TYR A 63 13.16 1.64 44.55
N PRO A 64 14.35 1.46 43.91
CA PRO A 64 14.47 1.28 42.46
C PRO A 64 13.65 0.12 41.88
N GLN A 65 13.38 -0.92 42.67
CA GLN A 65 12.53 -2.05 42.31
C GLN A 65 11.06 -1.68 42.01
N LEU A 66 10.58 -0.55 42.55
CA LEU A 66 9.24 -0.03 42.30
C LEU A 66 9.19 0.91 41.07
N ARG A 67 10.34 1.29 40.51
CA ARG A 67 10.44 2.25 39.41
C ARG A 67 9.81 1.70 38.13
N LYS A 68 9.13 2.56 37.35
CA LYS A 68 8.52 2.19 36.07
C LYS A 68 9.59 1.71 35.08
N ARG A 69 9.70 0.38 34.90
CA ARG A 69 10.61 -0.25 33.92
C ARG A 69 10.32 0.24 32.52
N THR A 70 11.15 1.16 32.04
CA THR A 70 11.12 1.63 30.66
C THR A 70 11.72 0.57 29.74
N ARG A 71 11.44 0.65 28.43
CA ARG A 71 12.01 -0.28 27.44
C ARG A 71 13.55 -0.23 27.43
N THR A 72 14.12 0.94 27.74
CA THR A 72 15.53 1.20 27.94
C THR A 72 16.15 0.48 29.14
N ASP A 73 15.40 0.21 30.21
CA ASP A 73 15.92 -0.48 31.40
C ASP A 73 16.12 -1.98 31.15
N ARG A 74 15.25 -2.62 30.34
CA ARG A 74 15.48 -4.01 29.88
C ARG A 74 16.71 -4.13 28.98
N ASP A 75 16.92 -3.16 28.09
CA ASP A 75 18.15 -3.07 27.30
C ASP A 75 19.37 -2.66 28.16
N GLY A 76 19.15 -2.18 29.39
CA GLY A 76 20.14 -1.80 30.40
C GLY A 76 20.65 -3.01 31.17
N GLU A 77 19.78 -3.78 31.83
CA GLU A 77 20.16 -5.01 32.57
C GLU A 77 20.95 -5.99 31.67
N ASP A 78 20.57 -6.12 30.38
CA ASP A 78 21.26 -6.96 29.39
C ASP A 78 22.58 -6.35 28.84
N ARG A 79 22.80 -5.04 29.04
CA ARG A 79 24.09 -4.37 28.84
C ARG A 79 24.98 -4.48 30.07
N ASP A 80 24.43 -4.34 31.27
CA ASP A 80 25.19 -4.33 32.52
C ASP A 80 25.71 -5.73 32.86
N ARG A 81 24.90 -6.79 32.65
CA ARG A 81 25.40 -8.20 32.62
C ARG A 81 26.50 -8.46 31.59
N LYS A 82 26.64 -7.57 30.60
CA LYS A 82 27.71 -7.59 29.57
C LYS A 82 28.89 -6.70 29.94
N ARG A 83 28.69 -5.74 30.85
CA ARG A 83 29.64 -4.72 31.30
C ARG A 83 30.41 -5.17 32.54
N ASP A 84 29.77 -5.91 33.45
CA ASP A 84 30.39 -6.55 34.62
C ASP A 84 31.48 -7.57 34.28
N ARG A 85 31.63 -7.95 32.99
CA ARG A 85 32.74 -8.78 32.50
C ARG A 85 33.89 -7.98 31.88
N THR A 86 33.76 -6.66 31.80
CA THR A 86 34.69 -5.75 31.11
C THR A 86 34.60 -4.31 31.64
N ASP A 87 34.82 -4.07 32.93
CA ASP A 87 35.15 -2.71 33.40
C ASP A 87 36.09 -2.75 34.62
N ASP A 88 37.37 -2.54 34.35
CA ASP A 88 38.40 -2.31 35.36
C ASP A 88 39.43 -1.30 34.81
N ARG A 89 39.04 0.00 34.83
CA ARG A 89 39.91 1.20 34.92
C ARG A 89 39.10 2.52 34.92
N ARG A 90 39.16 3.21 36.06
CA ARG A 90 38.55 4.53 36.44
C ARG A 90 39.06 5.70 35.55
N LYS A 91 38.20 6.60 35.01
CA LYS A 91 37.66 7.92 35.53
C LYS A 91 38.67 9.11 35.46
N PRO A 92 38.29 10.42 35.58
CA PRO A 92 36.95 11.05 35.66
C PRO A 92 36.67 12.37 34.83
N ASP A 93 35.37 12.66 34.65
CA ASP A 93 34.57 13.91 34.77
C ASP A 93 35.13 15.36 34.52
N ALA A 94 34.40 16.21 33.74
CA ALA A 94 33.78 17.51 34.16
C ALA A 94 33.28 18.48 33.01
N SER A 95 32.27 19.33 33.34
CA SER A 95 31.52 20.45 32.68
C SER A 95 32.22 21.39 31.63
N VAL A 96 31.61 21.99 30.56
CA VAL A 96 30.36 22.81 30.34
C VAL A 96 30.50 24.28 30.85
N PRO A 97 30.09 25.42 30.17
CA PRO A 97 29.00 25.67 29.19
C PRO A 97 29.32 26.59 27.95
N ALA A 98 28.25 27.13 27.32
CA ALA A 98 28.11 27.86 26.03
C ALA A 98 28.43 29.38 25.99
N ALA A 99 28.61 29.97 24.78
CA ALA A 99 27.86 31.15 24.25
C ALA A 99 28.55 31.90 23.05
N VAL A 100 27.77 32.13 21.97
CA VAL A 100 27.69 33.29 21.02
C VAL A 100 28.95 34.06 20.53
N ALA A 101 29.23 34.02 19.22
CA ALA A 101 29.51 35.17 18.32
C ALA A 101 29.61 34.72 16.83
N GLU A 102 29.52 35.66 15.88
CA GLU A 102 29.16 35.44 14.45
C GLU A 102 30.34 35.67 13.42
N PRO A 103 30.18 35.59 12.07
CA PRO A 103 31.12 34.83 11.24
C PRO A 103 31.89 35.64 10.17
N GLN A 104 32.99 35.06 9.64
CA GLN A 104 33.61 35.48 8.37
C GLN A 104 34.04 34.28 7.49
N LYS A 105 33.77 34.41 6.18
CA LYS A 105 34.15 33.50 5.07
C LYS A 105 35.67 33.57 4.76
N PRO A 106 36.33 32.63 4.03
CA PRO A 106 35.78 31.82 2.91
C PRO A 106 36.18 30.33 2.84
N ALA A 107 35.32 29.51 2.22
CA ALA A 107 35.58 28.07 1.96
C ALA A 107 35.16 27.57 0.57
N GLU A 108 34.69 28.46 -0.33
CA GLU A 108 34.05 28.08 -1.60
C GLU A 108 35.03 27.58 -2.67
N GLN A 109 36.28 28.07 -2.68
CA GLN A 109 37.32 27.67 -3.65
C GLN A 109 37.68 26.17 -3.61
N SER A 110 37.55 25.50 -2.45
CA SER A 110 37.91 24.08 -2.29
C SER A 110 36.95 23.10 -2.97
N ILE A 111 35.72 23.52 -3.28
CA ILE A 111 34.71 22.65 -3.89
C ILE A 111 34.84 22.66 -5.42
N GLU A 112 35.13 23.83 -5.98
CA GLU A 112 35.26 24.05 -7.42
C GLU A 112 36.50 23.32 -8.00
N GLU A 113 37.64 23.34 -7.30
CA GLU A 113 38.80 22.49 -7.65
C GLU A 113 38.46 20.99 -7.68
N ARG A 114 37.64 20.51 -6.72
CA ARG A 114 37.23 19.09 -6.67
C ARG A 114 36.23 18.70 -7.75
N LEU A 115 35.51 19.67 -8.32
CA LEU A 115 34.66 19.47 -9.50
C LEU A 115 35.51 19.49 -10.79
N ARG A 116 36.40 20.48 -10.97
CA ARG A 116 37.35 20.51 -12.10
C ARG A 116 38.23 19.25 -12.16
N ALA A 117 38.72 18.76 -11.02
CA ALA A 117 39.51 17.52 -10.96
C ALA A 117 38.70 16.27 -11.38
N LYS A 118 37.39 16.22 -11.07
CA LYS A 118 36.51 15.14 -11.55
C LYS A 118 36.22 15.27 -13.05
N GLU A 119 36.02 16.48 -13.55
CA GLU A 119 35.78 16.73 -14.97
C GLU A 119 37.01 16.38 -15.82
N MET A 120 38.22 16.75 -15.38
CA MET A 120 39.46 16.32 -16.04
C MET A 120 39.64 14.80 -16.00
N MET A 121 39.32 14.13 -14.89
CA MET A 121 39.41 12.67 -14.80
C MET A 121 38.39 11.97 -15.71
N TYR A 122 37.20 12.55 -15.89
CA TYR A 122 36.17 12.04 -16.81
C TYR A 122 36.57 12.25 -18.27
N LYS A 123 37.10 13.43 -18.63
CA LYS A 123 37.68 13.70 -19.96
C LYS A 123 38.85 12.76 -20.27
N ALA A 124 39.76 12.54 -19.32
CA ALA A 124 40.86 11.58 -19.47
C ALA A 124 40.36 10.12 -19.63
N GLN A 125 39.28 9.73 -18.94
CA GLN A 125 38.65 8.42 -19.15
C GLN A 125 38.04 8.30 -20.55
N GLN A 126 37.37 9.35 -21.06
CA GLN A 126 36.85 9.38 -22.42
C GLN A 126 37.98 9.35 -23.47
N GLU A 127 39.10 10.06 -23.26
CA GLU A 127 40.28 9.96 -24.13
C GLU A 127 40.94 8.58 -24.07
N ILE A 128 41.00 7.93 -22.91
CA ILE A 128 41.49 6.54 -22.78
C ILE A 128 40.56 5.56 -23.50
N GLU A 129 39.25 5.77 -23.44
CA GLU A 129 38.26 4.92 -24.13
C GLU A 129 38.26 5.17 -25.65
N GLU A 130 38.38 6.42 -26.09
CA GLU A 130 38.58 6.77 -27.50
C GLU A 130 39.92 6.28 -28.04
N THR A 131 41.02 6.38 -27.30
CA THR A 131 42.33 5.86 -27.74
C THR A 131 42.36 4.34 -27.73
N LYS A 132 41.68 3.66 -26.79
CA LYS A 132 41.42 2.21 -26.90
C LYS A 132 40.57 1.87 -28.11
N ARG A 133 39.55 2.67 -28.45
CA ARG A 133 38.72 2.48 -29.63
C ARG A 133 39.51 2.72 -30.93
N LYS A 134 40.36 3.76 -30.97
CA LYS A 134 41.29 4.06 -32.07
C LYS A 134 42.39 3.00 -32.19
N MET A 135 42.92 2.45 -31.09
CA MET A 135 43.86 1.32 -31.11
C MET A 135 43.19 0.01 -31.52
N ALA A 136 41.95 -0.28 -31.11
CA ALA A 136 41.20 -1.44 -31.61
C ALA A 136 40.95 -1.35 -33.13
N ILE A 137 40.74 -0.13 -33.64
CA ILE A 137 40.64 0.17 -35.07
C ILE A 137 42.01 0.07 -35.78
N ALA A 138 43.11 0.48 -35.14
CA ALA A 138 44.46 0.45 -35.71
C ALA A 138 45.16 -0.91 -35.63
N ALA A 139 44.80 -1.76 -34.66
CA ALA A 139 45.40 -3.09 -34.43
C ALA A 139 44.76 -4.20 -35.27
N GLY A 140 44.06 -3.87 -36.36
CA GLY A 140 43.56 -4.83 -37.34
C GLY A 140 42.41 -5.74 -36.90
N THR A 141 41.93 -5.62 -35.65
CA THR A 141 40.89 -6.49 -35.07
C THR A 141 39.60 -5.72 -34.72
N LEU A 142 39.06 -4.98 -35.70
CA LEU A 142 37.63 -4.64 -35.96
C LEU A 142 37.53 -3.36 -36.83
N GLN A 143 36.90 -3.46 -38.00
CA GLN A 143 36.84 -2.39 -39.00
C GLN A 143 35.87 -1.24 -38.63
N PRO A 144 36.18 0.03 -38.97
CA PRO A 144 35.23 1.13 -38.88
C PRO A 144 34.43 1.36 -40.18
N LYS A 145 33.08 1.35 -40.06
CA LYS A 145 32.05 1.88 -40.98
C LYS A 145 31.73 1.12 -42.29
N ALA A 146 30.81 0.16 -42.18
CA ALA A 146 29.70 -0.16 -43.10
C ALA A 146 28.64 -0.97 -42.32
N ALA A 147 27.30 -0.87 -42.45
CA ALA A 147 26.37 0.05 -43.12
C ALA A 147 26.45 0.18 -44.67
N LEU A 148 25.36 0.01 -45.44
CA LEU A 148 24.01 -0.51 -45.16
C LEU A 148 23.51 -1.19 -46.45
N ALA A 149 23.38 -2.52 -46.44
CA ALA A 149 22.67 -3.25 -47.49
C ALA A 149 22.31 -4.65 -46.99
N GLN A 150 21.15 -5.19 -47.39
CA GLN A 150 21.09 -6.61 -47.67
C GLN A 150 22.15 -6.94 -48.72
N ALA A 151 22.70 -8.15 -48.74
CA ALA A 151 23.52 -8.60 -49.84
C ALA A 151 22.67 -8.78 -51.13
N LYS A 152 22.32 -7.65 -51.78
CA LYS A 152 21.97 -7.49 -53.19
C LYS A 152 22.39 -6.07 -53.65
N THR A 153 23.56 -6.02 -54.31
CA THR A 153 23.82 -5.18 -55.52
C THR A 153 23.94 -3.65 -55.30
N GLN A 154 25.16 -3.10 -55.10
CA GLN A 154 26.10 -2.55 -56.10
C GLN A 154 25.86 -1.09 -56.60
N MET A 155 26.87 -0.25 -56.33
CA MET A 155 27.51 0.74 -57.25
C MET A 155 27.02 2.21 -57.46
N VAL A 156 27.97 3.13 -57.17
CA VAL A 156 28.34 4.41 -57.85
C VAL A 156 27.61 5.75 -57.52
N ALA A 157 28.29 6.56 -56.68
CA ALA A 157 28.68 7.99 -56.85
C ALA A 157 27.57 9.10 -57.02
N PRO A 158 27.90 10.43 -57.10
CA PRO A 158 27.68 11.28 -55.91
C PRO A 158 26.96 12.64 -56.15
N GLY A 159 26.31 13.19 -55.10
CA GLY A 159 26.00 14.63 -55.03
C GLY A 159 24.89 15.06 -54.05
N GLY A 160 25.09 16.20 -53.36
CA GLY A 160 23.98 17.10 -52.98
C GLY A 160 23.47 17.15 -51.52
N LYS A 161 24.08 18.02 -50.70
CA LYS A 161 23.43 18.96 -49.74
C LYS A 161 22.41 18.45 -48.69
N SER A 162 22.90 18.36 -47.44
CA SER A 162 22.39 18.97 -46.19
C SER A 162 20.90 18.88 -45.73
N LEU A 163 20.78 18.63 -44.41
CA LEU A 163 19.76 19.11 -43.44
C LEU A 163 18.43 18.37 -43.23
N SER A 164 18.22 18.08 -41.93
CA SER A 164 16.94 18.01 -41.20
C SER A 164 16.05 16.77 -41.38
N LEU A 165 15.19 16.55 -40.37
CA LEU A 165 14.39 15.33 -40.18
C LEU A 165 13.53 14.99 -41.40
N GLY A 166 13.37 13.68 -41.66
CA GLY A 166 12.47 13.14 -42.68
C GLY A 166 11.07 13.69 -42.51
N ARG A 167 10.73 14.71 -43.31
CA ARG A 167 9.46 15.44 -43.24
C ARG A 167 8.29 14.51 -43.48
N ASP A 168 8.46 13.50 -44.33
CA ASP A 168 7.40 12.59 -44.76
C ASP A 168 7.03 11.56 -43.68
N GLU A 169 7.98 11.04 -42.90
CA GLU A 169 7.67 10.14 -41.77
C GLU A 169 7.06 10.87 -40.58
N ALA A 170 7.56 12.08 -40.27
CA ALA A 170 6.99 12.92 -39.22
C ALA A 170 5.59 13.45 -39.59
N THR A 171 5.34 13.75 -40.87
CA THR A 171 4.00 14.12 -41.35
C THR A 171 3.07 12.91 -41.45
N MET A 172 3.52 11.71 -41.87
CA MET A 172 2.67 10.51 -41.85
C MET A 172 2.19 10.14 -40.44
N LEU A 173 3.03 10.30 -39.41
CA LEU A 173 2.60 10.09 -38.01
C LEU A 173 1.65 11.19 -37.51
N MET A 174 1.77 12.42 -38.01
CA MET A 174 0.80 13.48 -37.73
C MET A 174 -0.52 13.27 -38.48
N THR A 175 -0.52 12.92 -39.77
CA THR A 175 -1.75 12.66 -40.55
C THR A 175 -2.53 11.48 -40.00
N HIS A 176 -1.88 10.36 -39.65
CA HIS A 176 -2.55 9.23 -38.99
C HIS A 176 -3.19 9.57 -37.64
N SER A 177 -2.71 10.61 -36.96
CA SER A 177 -3.32 11.13 -35.71
C SER A 177 -4.47 12.11 -35.97
N MET A 178 -4.43 12.83 -37.10
CA MET A 178 -5.43 13.80 -37.53
C MET A 178 -6.64 13.10 -38.19
N ASP A 179 -6.41 12.03 -38.96
CA ASP A 179 -7.46 11.26 -39.66
C ASP A 179 -8.45 10.55 -38.71
N LYS A 180 -8.04 10.29 -37.46
CA LYS A 180 -8.95 9.78 -36.42
C LYS A 180 -9.84 10.87 -35.80
N LYS A 181 -9.47 12.14 -35.92
CA LYS A 181 -10.33 13.27 -35.53
C LYS A 181 -11.26 13.67 -36.68
N SER A 182 -10.72 13.87 -37.90
CA SER A 182 -11.53 14.26 -39.07
C SER A 182 -12.62 13.24 -39.39
N ARG A 183 -12.34 11.93 -39.41
CA ARG A 183 -13.37 10.89 -39.61
C ARG A 183 -14.43 10.85 -38.50
N MET A 184 -14.09 11.23 -37.27
CA MET A 184 -15.06 11.30 -36.17
C MET A 184 -15.96 12.54 -36.27
N GLU A 185 -15.43 13.64 -36.81
CA GLU A 185 -16.16 14.86 -37.12
C GLU A 185 -17.06 14.70 -38.37
N GLU A 186 -16.59 14.00 -39.40
CA GLU A 186 -17.35 13.70 -40.61
C GLU A 186 -18.51 12.71 -40.36
N LEU A 187 -18.30 11.68 -39.52
CA LEU A 187 -19.37 10.79 -39.06
C LEU A 187 -20.39 11.54 -38.17
N LYS A 188 -19.95 12.50 -37.35
CA LYS A 188 -20.87 13.38 -36.60
C LYS A 188 -21.63 14.36 -37.50
N ALA A 189 -21.04 14.81 -38.61
CA ALA A 189 -21.68 15.72 -39.55
C ALA A 189 -22.70 15.03 -40.48
N ARG A 190 -22.48 13.75 -40.84
CA ARG A 190 -23.44 12.98 -41.66
C ARG A 190 -24.62 12.43 -40.86
N LEU A 191 -24.44 12.09 -39.58
CA LEU A 191 -25.55 11.67 -38.70
C LEU A 191 -26.49 12.84 -38.30
N ALA A 192 -26.14 14.08 -38.65
CA ALA A 192 -26.88 15.30 -38.30
C ALA A 192 -27.75 15.88 -39.43
N ARG A 193 -27.90 15.19 -40.57
CA ARG A 193 -28.55 15.73 -41.79
C ARG A 193 -29.74 14.93 -42.34
N THR A 194 -30.30 13.98 -41.61
CA THR A 194 -31.41 13.12 -42.14
C THR A 194 -32.52 12.85 -41.12
N THR A 195 -33.25 13.92 -40.84
CA THR A 195 -34.73 14.04 -40.93
C THR A 195 -35.41 12.95 -41.82
N VAL A 196 -36.69 12.54 -41.63
CA VAL A 196 -37.84 13.18 -40.95
C VAL A 196 -38.99 12.19 -40.67
N MET A 197 -39.95 12.60 -39.81
CA MET A 197 -41.41 12.27 -39.66
C MET A 197 -42.09 11.29 -40.66
N ALA A 198 -43.23 10.63 -40.37
CA ALA A 198 -44.14 10.51 -39.21
C ALA A 198 -45.12 9.34 -39.43
N LYS A 199 -45.73 8.81 -38.35
CA LYS A 199 -47.07 8.16 -38.22
C LYS A 199 -47.16 7.42 -36.86
N ILE A 200 -48.36 6.91 -36.54
CA ILE A 200 -48.68 6.09 -35.35
C ILE A 200 -48.97 6.92 -34.07
N ASP A 201 -49.81 7.95 -34.22
CA ASP A 201 -50.91 8.20 -33.27
C ASP A 201 -52.16 7.45 -33.79
N ALA A 202 -52.18 6.12 -33.67
CA ALA A 202 -53.37 5.26 -33.85
C ALA A 202 -53.01 3.77 -33.69
N MET A 203 -53.25 3.19 -32.50
CA MET A 203 -53.94 1.91 -32.29
C MET A 203 -53.75 1.44 -30.83
N VAL A 204 -54.74 1.77 -30.00
CA VAL A 204 -55.02 1.05 -28.76
C VAL A 204 -55.78 -0.21 -29.16
N GLY A 205 -55.21 -1.41 -28.93
CA GLY A 205 -55.94 -2.65 -29.19
C GLY A 205 -55.09 -3.93 -29.25
N ASN A 206 -55.26 -4.77 -28.23
CA ASN A 206 -55.12 -6.22 -28.24
C ASN A 206 -53.72 -6.91 -28.27
N SER A 207 -53.40 -7.53 -27.12
CA SER A 207 -52.84 -8.90 -26.95
C SER A 207 -51.64 -9.40 -27.78
N GLY A 208 -50.60 -9.88 -27.06
CA GLY A 208 -49.92 -11.13 -27.43
C GLY A 208 -48.39 -11.08 -27.59
N ALA A 209 -47.68 -11.65 -26.60
CA ALA A 209 -46.36 -12.30 -26.66
C ALA A 209 -45.13 -11.60 -27.31
N GLY A 210 -44.02 -11.59 -26.56
CA GLY A 210 -42.71 -11.93 -27.13
C GLY A 210 -41.61 -10.86 -27.17
N VAL A 211 -40.49 -11.20 -26.52
CA VAL A 211 -39.08 -10.82 -26.84
C VAL A 211 -38.63 -9.38 -26.51
N MET A 212 -37.37 -9.28 -26.05
CA MET A 212 -36.72 -8.08 -25.52
C MET A 212 -36.16 -7.14 -26.60
N ALA A 213 -36.31 -5.82 -26.40
CA ALA A 213 -35.40 -4.78 -26.92
C ALA A 213 -35.39 -3.55 -25.97
N PRO A 214 -34.24 -2.94 -25.62
CA PRO A 214 -34.19 -1.85 -24.63
C PRO A 214 -34.43 -0.46 -25.24
N LEU A 215 -35.20 0.40 -24.57
CA LEU A 215 -35.48 1.78 -25.00
C LEU A 215 -34.29 2.74 -24.73
N PRO A 216 -33.96 3.70 -25.63
CA PRO A 216 -32.82 4.59 -25.45
C PRO A 216 -33.10 5.93 -24.74
N GLU A 217 -32.05 6.34 -24.02
CA GLU A 217 -31.70 7.53 -23.22
C GLU A 217 -32.02 8.96 -23.78
N ALA A 218 -33.16 9.19 -24.43
CA ALA A 218 -33.47 10.46 -25.13
C ALA A 218 -33.90 11.67 -24.25
N VAL A 219 -33.90 11.56 -22.91
CA VAL A 219 -34.58 12.53 -22.01
C VAL A 219 -33.63 13.55 -21.34
N GLN A 220 -32.30 13.37 -21.39
CA GLN A 220 -31.36 14.11 -20.52
C GLN A 220 -30.58 15.28 -21.17
N GLN A 221 -30.96 15.73 -22.38
CA GLN A 221 -30.25 16.82 -23.07
C GLN A 221 -31.10 18.08 -23.36
N ALA A 222 -32.40 18.07 -23.06
CA ALA A 222 -33.25 19.27 -23.14
C ALA A 222 -32.92 20.29 -22.02
N GLU A 223 -32.58 19.81 -20.82
CA GLU A 223 -32.37 20.64 -19.63
C GLU A 223 -31.09 21.50 -19.67
N LYS A 224 -30.14 21.23 -20.58
CA LYS A 224 -28.86 21.95 -20.66
C LYS A 224 -28.82 23.10 -21.68
N LYS A 225 -29.84 23.23 -22.55
CA LYS A 225 -29.94 24.35 -23.50
C LYS A 225 -30.75 25.54 -22.98
N VAL A 226 -31.68 25.31 -22.04
CA VAL A 226 -32.48 26.38 -21.41
C VAL A 226 -31.63 27.24 -20.45
N GLN A 227 -30.63 26.66 -19.78
CA GLN A 227 -29.80 27.38 -18.80
C GLN A 227 -28.74 28.34 -19.40
N GLN A 228 -28.53 28.37 -20.72
CA GLN A 228 -27.45 29.16 -21.37
C GLN A 228 -27.92 30.36 -22.19
N GLN A 229 -29.25 30.59 -22.31
CA GLN A 229 -29.80 31.78 -22.99
C GLN A 229 -30.16 32.95 -22.05
N ILE A 230 -30.02 32.78 -20.73
CA ILE A 230 -30.47 33.77 -19.72
C ILE A 230 -29.36 34.77 -19.31
N THR A 231 -28.15 34.67 -19.90
CA THR A 231 -26.96 35.43 -19.44
C THR A 231 -26.38 36.41 -20.47
N LYS A 232 -27.17 36.88 -21.45
CA LYS A 232 -26.72 37.88 -22.44
C LYS A 232 -27.86 38.80 -22.90
N GLU A 233 -28.17 39.84 -22.12
CA GLU A 233 -28.83 41.03 -22.67
C GLU A 233 -28.52 42.28 -21.82
N SER A 234 -27.98 43.28 -22.53
CA SER A 234 -28.12 44.74 -22.39
C SER A 234 -28.01 45.43 -21.02
N LYS A 235 -26.89 46.15 -20.83
CA LYS A 235 -26.79 47.34 -19.95
C LYS A 235 -26.86 48.60 -20.81
N GLU A 236 -27.83 49.48 -20.55
CA GLU A 236 -27.84 50.87 -21.02
C GLU A 236 -27.48 51.85 -19.88
N PRO A 237 -26.95 53.06 -20.16
CA PRO A 237 -26.34 53.92 -19.15
C PRO A 237 -27.33 54.73 -18.32
N GLU A 238 -27.01 54.89 -17.04
CA GLU A 238 -27.81 55.62 -16.04
C GLU A 238 -27.75 57.14 -16.26
N LYS A 239 -28.91 57.80 -16.24
CA LYS A 239 -29.01 59.28 -16.25
C LYS A 239 -28.90 59.81 -14.81
N LEU A 240 -28.10 60.87 -14.64
CA LEU A 240 -27.91 61.55 -13.34
C LEU A 240 -29.24 62.08 -12.79
N ILE A 241 -29.47 61.93 -11.49
CA ILE A 241 -30.64 62.50 -10.79
C ILE A 241 -30.19 63.80 -10.10
N GLU A 242 -30.66 64.94 -10.59
CA GLU A 242 -30.25 66.30 -10.16
C GLU A 242 -30.67 66.71 -8.73
N TYR A 243 -31.31 65.80 -7.97
CA TYR A 243 -32.00 66.11 -6.69
C TYR A 243 -31.41 65.39 -5.47
N LEU A 244 -30.16 64.92 -5.52
CA LEU A 244 -29.51 64.21 -4.41
C LEU A 244 -28.28 64.97 -3.89
N ASP A 245 -28.28 65.36 -2.61
CA ASP A 245 -27.16 66.07 -1.96
C ASP A 245 -25.90 65.18 -1.89
N PRO A 246 -24.77 65.57 -2.50
CA PRO A 246 -23.51 64.82 -2.47
C PRO A 246 -22.93 64.51 -1.08
N ARG A 247 -23.44 65.14 -0.01
CA ARG A 247 -22.95 64.98 1.37
C ARG A 247 -23.57 63.78 2.10
N ILE A 248 -24.66 63.20 1.59
CA ILE A 248 -25.41 62.15 2.28
C ILE A 248 -24.94 60.77 1.82
N GLN A 249 -24.16 60.07 2.66
CA GLN A 249 -23.78 58.67 2.45
C GLN A 249 -24.95 57.70 2.72
N ALA A 250 -26.06 57.84 2.00
CA ALA A 250 -27.16 56.89 2.03
C ALA A 250 -26.78 55.62 1.25
N ARG A 251 -26.55 54.51 1.97
CA ARG A 251 -26.44 53.18 1.32
C ARG A 251 -27.80 52.83 0.71
N THR A 252 -27.91 52.89 -0.62
CA THR A 252 -29.10 52.45 -1.35
C THR A 252 -29.35 50.96 -1.07
N ALA A 253 -30.55 50.66 -0.58
CA ALA A 253 -30.95 49.28 -0.32
C ALA A 253 -31.37 48.62 -1.64
N ASP A 254 -30.43 47.98 -2.33
CA ASP A 254 -30.61 47.20 -3.57
C ASP A 254 -31.45 45.91 -3.37
N ARG A 255 -32.65 46.05 -2.81
CA ARG A 255 -33.71 45.05 -2.99
C ARG A 255 -34.27 45.20 -4.40
N ARG A 256 -33.72 44.42 -5.33
CA ARG A 256 -34.37 44.12 -6.62
C ARG A 256 -35.85 43.82 -6.35
N ARG A 257 -36.76 44.64 -6.87
CA ARG A 257 -38.20 44.41 -6.71
C ARG A 257 -38.52 43.06 -7.33
N ARG A 258 -39.19 42.18 -6.57
CA ARG A 258 -39.69 40.91 -7.11
C ARG A 258 -40.80 41.24 -8.10
N GLY A 259 -40.56 40.97 -9.39
CA GLY A 259 -41.60 41.05 -10.40
C GLY A 259 -42.67 39.98 -10.18
N PHE A 260 -43.90 40.24 -10.65
CA PHE A 260 -44.92 39.21 -10.74
C PHE A 260 -44.62 38.29 -11.93
N ASN A 261 -44.05 37.11 -11.65
CA ASN A 261 -44.02 36.03 -12.63
C ASN A 261 -45.39 35.34 -12.63
N PHE A 262 -46.18 35.59 -13.68
CA PHE A 262 -47.40 34.84 -13.93
C PHE A 262 -47.03 33.46 -14.49
N HIS A 263 -47.40 32.41 -13.76
CA HIS A 263 -47.30 31.03 -14.24
C HIS A 263 -48.49 30.69 -15.14
N GLU A 264 -48.27 29.87 -16.16
CA GLU A 264 -49.37 29.43 -17.04
C GLU A 264 -50.40 28.59 -16.27
N LYS A 265 -51.68 28.73 -16.65
CA LYS A 265 -52.77 27.97 -16.04
C LYS A 265 -52.50 26.47 -16.18
N GLY A 266 -52.39 25.78 -15.03
CA GLY A 266 -52.14 24.34 -14.96
C GLY A 266 -50.67 23.92 -14.77
N GLU A 267 -49.70 24.84 -14.70
CA GLU A 267 -48.29 24.48 -14.43
C GLU A 267 -48.14 23.80 -13.05
N PHE A 268 -48.67 24.42 -11.99
CA PHE A 268 -48.65 23.84 -10.65
C PHE A 268 -49.55 22.61 -10.51
N GLU A 269 -50.62 22.48 -11.31
CA GLU A 269 -51.44 21.26 -11.34
C GLU A 269 -50.64 20.09 -11.92
N LYS A 270 -49.90 20.30 -13.02
CA LYS A 270 -48.98 19.31 -13.59
C LYS A 270 -47.89 18.93 -12.58
N LEU A 271 -47.30 19.90 -11.87
CA LEU A 271 -46.27 19.65 -10.86
C LEU A 271 -46.82 18.87 -9.65
N ALA A 272 -47.99 19.25 -9.14
CA ALA A 272 -48.66 18.55 -8.04
C ALA A 272 -49.09 17.13 -8.45
N ASN A 273 -49.60 16.94 -9.67
CA ASN A 273 -49.92 15.62 -10.19
C ASN A 273 -48.66 14.74 -10.33
N LYS A 274 -47.53 15.30 -10.78
CA LYS A 274 -46.23 14.62 -10.83
C LYS A 274 -45.76 14.20 -9.42
N GLN A 275 -45.86 15.08 -8.43
CA GLN A 275 -45.52 14.76 -7.04
C GLN A 275 -46.44 13.69 -6.44
N ARG A 276 -47.76 13.76 -6.67
CA ARG A 276 -48.70 12.72 -6.23
C ARG A 276 -48.43 11.37 -6.92
N ALA A 277 -48.09 11.37 -8.20
CA ALA A 277 -47.72 10.16 -8.93
C ALA A 277 -46.43 9.53 -8.37
N MET A 278 -45.40 10.35 -8.08
CA MET A 278 -44.17 9.90 -7.42
C MET A 278 -44.44 9.30 -6.03
N ALA A 279 -45.21 10.00 -5.19
CA ALA A 279 -45.56 9.50 -3.85
C ALA A 279 -46.44 8.23 -3.88
N LYS A 280 -47.31 8.08 -4.89
CA LYS A 280 -48.09 6.85 -5.09
C LYS A 280 -47.19 5.69 -5.53
N LEU A 281 -46.21 5.93 -6.39
CA LEU A 281 -45.25 4.92 -6.85
C LEU A 281 -44.32 4.48 -5.70
N GLU A 282 -43.87 5.41 -4.86
CA GLU A 282 -43.09 5.11 -3.65
C GLU A 282 -43.89 4.27 -2.65
N ARG A 283 -45.18 4.60 -2.41
CA ARG A 283 -46.07 3.77 -1.58
C ARG A 283 -46.26 2.37 -2.13
N LEU A 284 -46.56 2.23 -3.43
CA LEU A 284 -46.70 0.91 -4.07
C LEU A 284 -45.40 0.12 -4.02
N GLN A 285 -44.24 0.76 -4.18
CA GLN A 285 -42.94 0.10 -4.04
C GLN A 285 -42.69 -0.40 -2.61
N ASN A 286 -43.09 0.36 -1.59
CA ASN A 286 -42.99 -0.04 -0.18
C ASN A 286 -44.01 -1.12 0.21
N GLU A 287 -45.20 -1.10 -0.39
CA GLU A 287 -46.23 -2.13 -0.20
C GLU A 287 -45.82 -3.46 -0.85
N VAL A 288 -45.30 -3.42 -2.08
CA VAL A 288 -44.73 -4.60 -2.77
C VAL A 288 -43.50 -5.14 -2.04
N SER A 289 -42.63 -4.30 -1.48
CA SER A 289 -41.47 -4.78 -0.72
C SER A 289 -41.87 -5.41 0.61
N SER A 290 -42.84 -4.82 1.33
CA SER A 290 -43.42 -5.40 2.55
C SER A 290 -44.16 -6.72 2.28
N ALA A 291 -44.91 -6.80 1.18
CA ALA A 291 -45.55 -8.05 0.73
C ALA A 291 -44.51 -9.12 0.37
N ALA A 292 -43.44 -8.77 -0.35
CA ALA A 292 -42.36 -9.69 -0.71
C ALA A 292 -41.51 -10.16 0.50
N GLN A 293 -41.46 -9.37 1.58
CA GLN A 293 -40.84 -9.75 2.85
C GLN A 293 -41.76 -10.68 3.66
N SER A 294 -43.02 -10.29 3.87
CA SER A 294 -43.99 -11.06 4.66
C SER A 294 -44.38 -12.41 4.05
N THR A 295 -44.38 -12.54 2.72
CA THR A 295 -44.55 -13.82 2.01
C THR A 295 -43.32 -14.73 2.06
N GLY A 296 -42.20 -14.29 2.64
CA GLY A 296 -40.95 -15.04 2.67
C GLY A 296 -40.26 -15.20 1.30
N ILE A 297 -40.87 -14.71 0.22
CA ILE A 297 -40.34 -14.82 -1.15
C ILE A 297 -38.98 -14.13 -1.25
N SER A 298 -38.79 -12.95 -0.64
CA SER A 298 -37.50 -12.24 -0.69
C SER A 298 -36.36 -13.04 -0.04
N SER A 299 -36.61 -13.66 1.12
CA SER A 299 -35.65 -14.56 1.78
C SER A 299 -35.42 -15.85 1.00
N ALA A 300 -36.48 -16.49 0.49
CA ALA A 300 -36.38 -17.73 -0.27
C ALA A 300 -35.64 -17.52 -1.61
N VAL A 301 -35.89 -16.42 -2.32
CA VAL A 301 -35.19 -16.06 -3.57
C VAL A 301 -33.73 -15.73 -3.30
N LYS A 302 -33.39 -14.97 -2.24
CA LYS A 302 -32.00 -14.75 -1.84
C LYS A 302 -31.27 -16.07 -1.53
N LEU A 303 -31.90 -16.97 -0.77
CA LEU A 303 -31.33 -18.29 -0.45
C LEU A 303 -31.19 -19.19 -1.69
N ALA A 304 -32.16 -19.16 -2.62
CA ALA A 304 -32.09 -19.88 -3.89
C ALA A 304 -31.02 -19.32 -4.85
N MET A 305 -30.68 -18.03 -4.75
CA MET A 305 -29.52 -17.45 -5.45
C MET A 305 -28.17 -17.82 -4.80
N VAL A 306 -28.17 -18.12 -3.50
CA VAL A 306 -27.00 -18.60 -2.75
C VAL A 306 -26.72 -20.08 -3.05
N THR A 307 -27.75 -20.91 -3.24
CA THR A 307 -27.53 -22.30 -3.67
C THR A 307 -26.84 -22.32 -5.03
N PRO A 308 -25.65 -22.95 -5.16
CA PRO A 308 -24.89 -22.90 -6.40
C PRO A 308 -25.66 -23.61 -7.51
N THR A 309 -25.99 -22.88 -8.58
CA THR A 309 -26.72 -23.36 -9.76
C THR A 309 -26.10 -24.58 -10.46
N GLY A 310 -24.86 -24.95 -10.11
CA GLY A 310 -24.25 -26.22 -10.50
C GLY A 310 -24.97 -27.47 -9.99
N THR A 311 -25.72 -27.41 -8.88
CA THR A 311 -26.58 -28.54 -8.45
C THR A 311 -27.89 -28.61 -9.23
N ALA A 312 -28.44 -27.45 -9.61
CA ALA A 312 -29.61 -27.37 -10.49
C ALA A 312 -29.30 -27.74 -11.95
N LYS A 313 -28.01 -27.83 -12.32
CA LYS A 313 -27.52 -28.31 -13.62
C LYS A 313 -27.28 -29.82 -13.69
N MET A 314 -27.93 -30.60 -12.83
CA MET A 314 -28.39 -31.95 -13.22
C MET A 314 -29.56 -31.84 -14.24
N GLU A 315 -29.35 -31.09 -15.33
CA GLU A 315 -30.25 -31.08 -16.50
C GLU A 315 -30.16 -32.41 -17.26
N ASN A 316 -29.04 -33.13 -17.09
CA ASN A 316 -28.99 -34.57 -17.23
C ASN A 316 -29.29 -35.15 -15.83
N GLY A 317 -30.28 -36.03 -15.72
CA GLY A 317 -30.50 -36.80 -14.49
C GLY A 317 -29.32 -37.73 -14.16
N VAL A 318 -29.48 -38.60 -13.16
CA VAL A 318 -28.52 -39.69 -12.94
C VAL A 318 -28.35 -40.45 -14.27
N PRO A 319 -27.14 -40.52 -14.85
CA PRO A 319 -26.93 -41.19 -16.14
C PRO A 319 -27.30 -42.68 -16.05
N ASP A 320 -27.84 -43.24 -17.13
CA ASP A 320 -28.26 -44.66 -17.20
C ASP A 320 -27.08 -45.64 -17.02
N ILE A 321 -25.85 -45.17 -17.26
CA ILE A 321 -24.60 -45.82 -16.89
C ILE A 321 -23.53 -44.77 -16.53
N GLU A 322 -22.72 -45.02 -15.49
CA GLU A 322 -21.57 -44.16 -15.22
C GLU A 322 -20.43 -44.41 -16.23
N TRP A 323 -19.69 -43.35 -16.57
CA TRP A 323 -18.68 -43.38 -17.66
C TRP A 323 -17.54 -44.38 -17.45
N TRP A 324 -17.28 -44.79 -16.20
CA TRP A 324 -16.26 -45.79 -15.86
C TRP A 324 -16.82 -47.21 -15.97
N ASP A 325 -18.09 -47.43 -15.63
CA ASP A 325 -18.79 -48.71 -15.86
C ASP A 325 -18.96 -49.01 -17.35
N MET A 326 -19.22 -47.98 -18.17
CA MET A 326 -19.30 -48.12 -19.63
C MET A 326 -18.06 -48.78 -20.25
N LEU A 327 -16.86 -48.47 -19.71
CA LEU A 327 -15.59 -49.05 -20.16
C LEU A 327 -15.39 -50.50 -19.69
N VAL A 328 -16.02 -50.91 -18.58
CA VAL A 328 -15.88 -52.27 -18.01
C VAL A 328 -16.95 -53.22 -18.54
N LEU A 329 -18.16 -52.71 -18.79
CA LEU A 329 -19.33 -53.48 -19.19
C LEU A 329 -19.57 -53.52 -20.70
N ASP A 330 -18.91 -52.67 -21.51
CA ASP A 330 -19.11 -52.49 -22.95
C ASP A 330 -20.61 -52.38 -23.34
N LYS A 331 -21.38 -51.67 -22.51
CA LYS A 331 -22.84 -51.59 -22.57
C LYS A 331 -23.35 -50.17 -22.31
N VAL A 332 -24.59 -49.92 -22.75
CA VAL A 332 -25.23 -48.59 -22.67
C VAL A 332 -25.99 -48.41 -21.36
N ASN A 333 -26.58 -49.49 -20.81
CA ASN A 333 -27.42 -49.47 -19.61
C ASN A 333 -27.05 -50.62 -18.65
N TYR A 334 -27.30 -50.43 -17.35
CA TYR A 334 -27.16 -51.51 -16.34
C TYR A 334 -28.18 -52.66 -16.49
N ASP A 335 -29.31 -52.47 -17.18
CA ASP A 335 -30.33 -53.51 -17.37
C ASP A 335 -29.83 -54.74 -18.15
N GLU A 336 -28.71 -54.58 -18.88
CA GLU A 336 -28.12 -55.64 -19.70
C GLU A 336 -27.00 -56.43 -18.99
N ILE A 337 -26.80 -56.30 -17.67
CA ILE A 337 -25.77 -57.08 -16.95
C ILE A 337 -26.04 -58.60 -17.08
N PRO A 338 -25.12 -59.41 -17.67
CA PRO A 338 -25.30 -60.85 -17.79
C PRO A 338 -25.24 -61.58 -16.44
N ALA A 339 -25.92 -62.72 -16.34
CA ALA A 339 -25.94 -63.54 -15.13
C ALA A 339 -24.63 -64.34 -14.93
N GLU A 340 -23.79 -63.82 -14.03
CA GLU A 340 -22.76 -64.50 -13.19
C GLU A 340 -21.66 -65.37 -13.84
N ASN A 341 -21.64 -65.67 -15.15
CA ASN A 341 -20.69 -66.68 -15.72
C ASN A 341 -19.80 -66.27 -16.91
N ASP A 342 -19.88 -65.04 -17.44
CA ASP A 342 -19.04 -64.62 -18.58
C ASP A 342 -17.60 -64.21 -18.16
N MET A 343 -16.80 -65.16 -17.68
CA MET A 343 -15.38 -64.94 -17.31
C MET A 343 -14.52 -64.37 -18.47
N GLU A 344 -14.86 -64.68 -19.73
CA GLU A 344 -14.16 -64.15 -20.91
C GLU A 344 -14.42 -62.65 -21.14
N ARG A 345 -15.52 -62.11 -20.60
CA ARG A 345 -16.00 -60.75 -20.92
C ARG A 345 -15.13 -59.64 -20.34
N TYR A 346 -14.60 -59.86 -19.14
CA TYR A 346 -13.71 -58.90 -18.49
C TYR A 346 -12.25 -59.03 -18.96
N SER A 347 -11.90 -60.05 -19.76
CA SER A 347 -10.51 -60.33 -20.16
C SER A 347 -9.80 -59.19 -20.90
N GLN A 348 -10.56 -58.28 -21.53
CA GLN A 348 -10.03 -57.11 -22.25
C GLN A 348 -9.91 -55.85 -21.38
N THR A 349 -10.66 -55.78 -20.27
CA THR A 349 -10.83 -54.55 -19.47
C THR A 349 -10.27 -54.68 -18.05
N VAL A 350 -10.30 -55.88 -17.48
CA VAL A 350 -9.78 -56.23 -16.15
C VAL A 350 -8.76 -57.35 -16.28
N SER A 351 -7.51 -57.04 -15.91
CA SER A 351 -6.39 -57.98 -15.93
C SER A 351 -5.81 -58.15 -14.52
N GLU A 352 -5.00 -59.18 -14.32
CA GLU A 352 -4.19 -59.35 -13.09
C GLU A 352 -3.10 -58.27 -12.93
N LEU A 353 -2.87 -57.45 -13.98
CA LEU A 353 -1.89 -56.37 -14.01
C LEU A 353 -2.33 -55.15 -13.18
N VAL A 354 -1.53 -54.81 -12.16
CA VAL A 354 -1.73 -53.60 -11.34
C VAL A 354 -0.87 -52.45 -11.87
N GLU A 355 -1.52 -51.42 -12.42
CA GLU A 355 -0.84 -50.20 -12.84
C GLU A 355 -0.30 -49.40 -11.64
N HIS A 356 0.93 -48.90 -11.79
CA HIS A 356 1.52 -47.93 -10.86
C HIS A 356 1.55 -46.56 -11.54
N PRO A 357 0.59 -45.66 -11.25
CA PRO A 357 0.47 -44.39 -11.96
C PRO A 357 1.70 -43.49 -11.73
N ILE A 358 1.98 -42.63 -12.71
CA ILE A 358 3.17 -41.77 -12.72
C ILE A 358 3.21 -40.90 -11.44
N SER A 359 4.28 -41.07 -10.65
CA SER A 359 4.50 -40.30 -9.42
C SER A 359 4.76 -38.82 -9.72
N MET A 360 3.69 -38.02 -9.70
CA MET A 360 3.75 -36.58 -9.90
C MET A 360 4.40 -35.86 -8.70
N ARG A 361 5.27 -34.88 -8.97
CA ARG A 361 5.89 -34.06 -7.93
C ARG A 361 4.84 -33.22 -7.18
N ALA A 362 4.97 -33.12 -5.86
CA ALA A 362 4.07 -32.31 -5.04
C ALA A 362 4.07 -30.84 -5.50
N PRO A 363 2.91 -30.20 -5.74
CA PRO A 363 2.85 -28.81 -6.22
C PRO A 363 3.52 -27.78 -5.30
N THR A 364 3.62 -28.08 -4.01
CA THR A 364 4.21 -27.24 -2.96
C THR A 364 5.70 -27.54 -2.73
N GLU A 365 6.33 -28.38 -3.56
CA GLU A 365 7.77 -28.61 -3.44
C GLU A 365 8.57 -27.54 -4.20
N PRO A 366 9.55 -26.87 -3.57
CA PRO A 366 10.38 -25.87 -4.25
C PRO A 366 11.17 -26.48 -5.41
N LEU A 367 11.14 -25.81 -6.57
CA LEU A 367 11.93 -26.25 -7.74
C LEU A 367 13.44 -26.18 -7.47
N THR A 368 13.87 -25.30 -6.57
CA THR A 368 15.28 -25.14 -6.16
C THR A 368 15.57 -25.81 -4.83
N GLN A 369 16.76 -26.41 -4.71
CA GLN A 369 17.25 -27.00 -3.46
C GLN A 369 17.34 -25.95 -2.35
N GLN A 370 16.70 -26.22 -1.21
CA GLN A 370 16.70 -25.31 -0.06
C GLN A 370 17.95 -25.52 0.81
N TYR A 371 18.86 -24.55 0.79
CA TYR A 371 20.05 -24.57 1.66
C TYR A 371 19.73 -24.10 3.08
N LEU A 372 20.09 -24.90 4.08
CA LEU A 372 20.03 -24.51 5.49
C LEU A 372 21.02 -23.35 5.75
N LYS A 373 20.56 -22.34 6.50
CA LYS A 373 21.38 -21.18 6.86
C LYS A 373 22.40 -21.58 7.92
N VAL A 374 23.68 -21.39 7.62
CA VAL A 374 24.77 -21.62 8.57
C VAL A 374 24.73 -20.58 9.69
N TYR A 375 24.57 -21.03 10.93
CA TYR A 375 24.69 -20.21 12.12
C TYR A 375 26.04 -20.45 12.79
N LEU A 376 26.69 -19.37 13.23
CA LEU A 376 28.00 -19.42 13.90
C LEU A 376 27.88 -18.97 15.36
N THR A 377 28.55 -19.67 16.26
CA THR A 377 28.64 -19.30 17.68
C THR A 377 29.40 -17.98 17.86
N THR A 378 29.29 -17.37 19.04
CA THR A 378 30.05 -16.15 19.36
C THR A 378 31.56 -16.41 19.42
N LYS A 379 31.99 -17.64 19.74
CA LYS A 379 33.39 -18.07 19.71
C LYS A 379 33.91 -18.18 18.27
N GLU A 380 33.18 -18.83 17.36
CA GLU A 380 33.54 -18.89 15.93
C GLU A 380 33.58 -17.50 15.30
N LYS A 381 32.54 -16.67 15.51
CA LYS A 381 32.50 -15.29 15.01
C LYS A 381 33.73 -14.48 15.45
N LYS A 382 34.20 -14.67 16.70
CA LYS A 382 35.45 -14.09 17.20
C LYS A 382 36.70 -14.74 16.58
N LYS A 383 36.71 -16.06 16.32
CA LYS A 383 37.82 -16.78 15.68
C LYS A 383 38.02 -16.30 14.23
N ILE A 384 36.98 -16.37 13.40
CA ILE A 384 36.97 -15.90 12.01
C ILE A 384 37.37 -14.43 11.95
N ARG A 385 36.73 -13.54 12.73
CA ARG A 385 37.11 -12.12 12.77
C ARG A 385 38.58 -11.87 13.13
N ARG A 386 39.20 -12.73 13.95
CA ARG A 386 40.64 -12.64 14.26
C ARG A 386 41.51 -13.19 13.13
N GLN A 387 41.12 -14.29 12.50
CA GLN A 387 41.83 -14.88 11.34
C GLN A 387 41.84 -13.90 10.16
N ASN A 388 40.67 -13.45 9.67
CA ASN A 388 40.58 -12.46 8.59
C ASN A 388 41.33 -11.15 8.92
N ARG A 389 41.38 -10.73 10.20
CA ARG A 389 42.19 -9.57 10.61
C ARG A 389 43.69 -9.87 10.58
N LYS A 390 44.12 -11.06 10.99
CA LYS A 390 45.52 -11.50 10.92
C LYS A 390 45.98 -11.62 9.47
N GLU A 391 45.13 -12.16 8.60
CA GLU A 391 45.36 -12.26 7.15
C GLU A 391 45.48 -10.88 6.50
N VAL A 392 44.51 -9.98 6.68
CA VAL A 392 44.59 -8.60 6.15
C VAL A 392 45.79 -7.82 6.70
N LEU A 393 46.18 -8.04 7.96
CA LEU A 393 47.40 -7.45 8.52
C LEU A 393 48.66 -8.06 7.91
N LYS A 394 48.72 -9.39 7.72
CA LYS A 394 49.83 -10.10 7.10
C LYS A 394 50.02 -9.66 5.64
N GLU A 395 48.95 -9.64 4.86
CA GLU A 395 48.93 -9.16 3.47
C GLU A 395 49.43 -7.71 3.39
N LYS A 396 48.97 -6.83 4.30
CA LYS A 396 49.48 -5.46 4.35
C LYS A 396 50.96 -5.38 4.72
N THR A 397 51.41 -6.16 5.70
CA THR A 397 52.84 -6.22 6.07
C THR A 397 53.69 -6.77 4.92
N GLU A 398 53.19 -7.74 4.16
CA GLU A 398 53.84 -8.28 2.96
C GLU A 398 53.89 -7.24 1.84
N LYS A 399 52.82 -6.47 1.60
CA LYS A 399 52.85 -5.33 0.65
C LYS A 399 53.87 -4.26 1.02
N ILE A 400 53.99 -3.93 2.32
CA ILE A 400 55.02 -2.99 2.80
C ILE A 400 56.42 -3.59 2.61
N ARG A 401 56.61 -4.88 2.92
CA ARG A 401 57.89 -5.59 2.75
C ARG A 401 58.32 -5.70 1.28
N LEU A 402 57.37 -5.79 0.36
CA LEU A 402 57.60 -5.78 -1.10
C LEU A 402 57.71 -4.35 -1.68
N GLY A 403 57.59 -3.29 -0.86
CA GLY A 403 57.65 -1.90 -1.32
C GLY A 403 56.41 -1.39 -2.06
N LEU A 404 55.32 -2.16 -2.12
CA LEU A 404 54.06 -1.80 -2.79
C LEU A 404 53.24 -0.76 -2.01
N GLU A 405 53.37 -0.72 -0.68
CA GLU A 405 52.77 0.30 0.19
C GLU A 405 53.86 1.00 1.01
N LYS A 406 53.87 2.34 1.05
CA LYS A 406 54.74 3.11 1.96
C LYS A 406 54.43 2.73 3.42
N ALA A 407 55.48 2.63 4.24
CA ALA A 407 55.34 2.43 5.69
C ALA A 407 54.41 3.50 6.30
N PRO A 408 53.45 3.12 7.18
CA PRO A 408 52.43 4.03 7.68
C PRO A 408 53.02 5.05 8.67
N GLU A 409 52.77 6.33 8.41
CA GLU A 409 53.20 7.45 9.26
C GLU A 409 52.56 7.40 10.67
N PRO A 410 53.25 7.92 11.71
CA PRO A 410 52.80 7.81 13.10
C PRO A 410 51.47 8.53 13.30
N LYS A 411 50.55 7.89 14.04
CA LYS A 411 49.19 8.40 14.24
C LYS A 411 49.15 9.53 15.29
N VAL A 412 49.56 10.74 14.90
CA VAL A 412 49.54 11.90 15.79
C VAL A 412 48.11 12.30 16.18
N LYS A 413 47.93 12.80 17.40
CA LYS A 413 46.71 13.41 17.94
C LYS A 413 47.15 14.67 18.69
N ILE A 414 46.26 15.63 18.95
CA ILE A 414 46.58 16.77 19.82
C ILE A 414 47.10 16.27 21.19
N SER A 415 46.47 15.24 21.78
CA SER A 415 46.92 14.58 23.02
C SER A 415 48.31 13.91 22.95
N ASN A 416 48.78 13.58 21.74
CA ASN A 416 50.03 12.86 21.52
C ASN A 416 51.10 13.76 20.88
N LEU A 417 50.78 15.02 20.57
CA LEU A 417 51.60 15.93 19.78
C LEU A 417 52.98 16.12 20.43
N MET A 418 53.02 16.52 21.70
CA MET A 418 54.26 16.69 22.47
C MET A 418 55.05 15.38 22.67
N ARG A 419 54.41 14.21 22.59
CA ARG A 419 55.08 12.90 22.75
C ARG A 419 55.67 12.36 21.45
N VAL A 420 55.14 12.75 20.29
CA VAL A 420 55.55 12.23 18.97
C VAL A 420 56.46 13.22 18.24
N LEU A 421 56.22 14.51 18.40
CA LEU A 421 56.89 15.59 17.67
C LEU A 421 57.56 16.59 18.63
N GLY A 422 57.94 16.17 19.84
CA GLY A 422 58.34 17.06 20.94
C GLY A 422 59.30 18.19 20.54
N ASN A 423 60.41 17.85 19.88
CA ASN A 423 61.41 18.83 19.45
C ASN A 423 60.84 19.84 18.42
N GLU A 424 60.07 19.38 17.44
CA GLU A 424 59.44 20.22 16.40
C GLU A 424 58.28 21.07 16.98
N ALA A 425 57.56 20.51 17.94
CA ALA A 425 56.42 21.13 18.62
C ALA A 425 56.83 22.22 19.61
N ILE A 426 58.03 22.13 20.17
CA ILE A 426 58.64 23.19 21.00
C ILE A 426 59.13 24.34 20.10
N GLN A 427 59.64 24.04 18.90
CA GLN A 427 60.08 25.07 17.94
C GLN A 427 58.91 25.89 17.38
N ASP A 428 57.93 25.24 16.73
CA ASP A 428 56.79 25.90 16.08
C ASP A 428 55.43 25.33 16.58
N PRO A 429 54.96 25.65 17.80
CA PRO A 429 53.77 25.01 18.38
C PRO A 429 52.52 25.15 17.51
N THR A 430 52.24 26.34 16.98
CA THR A 430 51.09 26.62 16.11
C THR A 430 51.13 25.84 14.79
N LYS A 431 52.31 25.71 14.18
CA LYS A 431 52.52 25.00 12.91
C LYS A 431 52.31 23.50 13.10
N MET A 432 52.88 22.93 14.16
CA MET A 432 52.72 21.52 14.46
C MET A 432 51.29 21.18 14.88
N GLU A 433 50.62 22.06 15.63
CA GLU A 433 49.19 21.90 15.91
C GLU A 433 48.35 21.94 14.62
N ALA A 434 48.60 22.90 13.72
CA ALA A 434 47.91 23.00 12.44
C ALA A 434 48.12 21.75 11.56
N GLN A 435 49.34 21.20 11.51
CA GLN A 435 49.63 19.94 10.82
C GLN A 435 48.86 18.76 11.44
N VAL A 436 48.84 18.64 12.77
CA VAL A 436 48.13 17.55 13.46
C VAL A 436 46.61 17.69 13.30
N ARG A 437 46.07 18.91 13.34
CA ARG A 437 44.67 19.22 12.99
C ARG A 437 44.37 18.82 11.54
N LYS A 438 45.25 19.14 10.58
CA LYS A 438 45.13 18.71 9.16
C LYS A 438 45.11 17.19 9.03
N GLN A 439 46.02 16.47 9.69
CA GLN A 439 46.02 15.00 9.72
C GLN A 439 44.77 14.43 10.42
N MET A 440 44.25 15.07 11.48
CA MET A 440 42.98 14.69 12.11
C MET A 440 41.80 14.85 11.15
N ALA A 441 41.69 16.01 10.50
CA ALA A 441 40.67 16.31 9.50
C ALA A 441 40.75 15.36 8.29
N GLU A 442 41.96 15.04 7.80
CA GLU A 442 42.14 14.08 6.70
C GLU A 442 41.69 12.66 7.08
N ARG A 443 42.00 12.19 8.30
CA ARG A 443 41.53 10.88 8.78
C ARG A 443 40.01 10.85 8.96
N LEU A 444 39.41 11.94 9.43
CA LEU A 444 37.95 12.07 9.53
C LEU A 444 37.31 12.05 8.13
N LYS A 445 37.81 12.90 7.22
CA LYS A 445 37.40 12.95 5.82
C LYS A 445 37.53 11.60 5.13
N LYS A 446 38.63 10.86 5.33
CA LYS A 446 38.84 9.52 4.77
C LYS A 446 37.85 8.49 5.35
N HIS A 447 37.49 8.61 6.62
CA HIS A 447 36.42 7.78 7.22
C HIS A 447 35.05 8.12 6.62
N GLU A 448 34.77 9.41 6.41
CA GLU A 448 33.52 9.89 5.79
C GLU A 448 33.40 9.51 4.31
N THR A 449 34.48 9.64 3.51
CA THR A 449 34.48 9.21 2.11
C THR A 449 34.28 7.70 2.00
N LEU A 450 35.00 6.89 2.78
CA LEU A 450 34.80 5.43 2.83
C LEU A 450 33.36 5.05 3.27
N ASN A 451 32.72 5.85 4.12
CA ASN A 451 31.33 5.63 4.50
C ASN A 451 30.35 6.09 3.40
N ALA A 452 30.67 7.16 2.66
CA ALA A 452 29.89 7.63 1.51
C ALA A 452 29.99 6.67 0.32
N GLU A 453 31.18 6.13 0.03
CA GLU A 453 31.41 5.09 -0.99
C GLU A 453 30.64 3.80 -0.67
N ARG A 454 30.55 3.40 0.61
CA ARG A 454 29.75 2.26 1.07
C ARG A 454 28.25 2.55 1.16
N LYS A 455 27.84 3.82 1.15
CA LYS A 455 26.44 4.23 1.27
C LYS A 455 25.74 3.92 -0.05
N LEU A 456 24.98 2.83 -0.05
CA LEU A 456 24.13 2.41 -1.18
C LEU A 456 23.39 3.60 -1.79
N THR A 457 23.44 3.71 -3.12
CA THR A 457 22.67 4.70 -3.88
C THR A 457 21.18 4.51 -3.61
N GLU A 458 20.37 5.53 -3.90
CA GLU A 458 18.93 5.41 -3.67
C GLU A 458 18.31 4.26 -4.45
N ASP A 459 18.73 4.05 -5.70
CA ASP A 459 18.23 2.97 -6.54
C ASP A 459 18.69 1.60 -6.03
N GLN A 460 19.92 1.47 -5.52
CA GLN A 460 20.36 0.25 -4.86
C GLN A 460 19.57 -0.02 -3.56
N LYS A 461 19.16 1.02 -2.82
CA LYS A 461 18.27 0.87 -1.65
C LYS A 461 16.86 0.47 -2.07
N ARG A 462 16.30 1.09 -3.12
CA ARG A 462 14.99 0.76 -3.70
C ARG A 462 15.00 -0.69 -4.18
N ALA A 463 15.97 -1.10 -5.00
CA ALA A 463 16.15 -2.47 -5.47
C ALA A 463 16.29 -3.49 -4.32
N LYS A 464 17.07 -3.19 -3.27
CA LYS A 464 17.15 -4.07 -2.08
C LYS A 464 15.84 -4.12 -1.29
N LYS A 465 15.06 -3.03 -1.24
CA LYS A 465 13.72 -3.01 -0.62
C LYS A 465 12.72 -3.83 -1.44
N THR A 466 12.70 -3.66 -2.76
CA THR A 466 11.88 -4.45 -3.70
C THR A 466 12.25 -5.93 -3.63
N LYS A 467 13.54 -6.30 -3.66
CA LYS A 467 13.98 -7.71 -3.50
C LYS A 467 13.65 -8.30 -2.11
N LYS A 468 13.59 -7.48 -1.06
CA LYS A 468 13.16 -7.94 0.28
C LYS A 468 11.65 -8.18 0.35
N LEU A 469 10.88 -7.44 -0.45
CA LEU A 469 9.43 -7.44 -0.44
C LEU A 469 8.83 -8.46 -1.42
N SER A 470 9.40 -8.55 -2.62
CA SER A 470 9.14 -9.57 -3.63
C SER A 470 9.49 -10.92 -3.04
N GLU A 471 8.50 -11.59 -2.46
CA GLU A 471 8.64 -12.96 -2.00
C GLU A 471 8.50 -13.91 -3.19
N ASP A 472 9.19 -15.05 -3.12
CA ASP A 472 9.01 -16.09 -4.10
C ASP A 472 7.63 -16.74 -3.89
N THR A 473 6.68 -16.42 -4.79
CA THR A 473 5.34 -17.01 -4.81
C THR A 473 5.24 -18.16 -5.83
N SER A 474 6.36 -18.76 -6.24
CA SER A 474 6.38 -19.85 -7.23
C SER A 474 5.93 -21.20 -6.66
N THR A 475 6.13 -21.42 -5.36
CA THR A 475 5.78 -22.69 -4.68
C THR A 475 4.31 -22.71 -4.23
N ALA A 476 3.85 -21.61 -3.64
CA ALA A 476 2.47 -21.41 -3.23
C ALA A 476 2.17 -19.92 -3.15
N VAL A 477 0.92 -19.56 -3.43
CA VAL A 477 0.41 -18.20 -3.27
C VAL A 477 -0.54 -18.20 -2.09
N ASN A 478 -0.24 -17.44 -1.04
CA ASN A 478 -1.18 -17.25 0.04
C ASN A 478 -2.24 -16.24 -0.41
N VAL A 479 -3.50 -16.57 -0.21
CA VAL A 479 -4.64 -15.76 -0.61
C VAL A 479 -5.48 -15.45 0.62
N SER A 480 -6.04 -14.24 0.67
CA SER A 480 -6.97 -13.82 1.71
C SER A 480 -8.11 -13.03 1.09
N VAL A 481 -9.33 -13.35 1.52
CA VAL A 481 -10.57 -12.73 1.07
C VAL A 481 -11.20 -12.00 2.25
N TYR A 482 -11.33 -10.69 2.12
CA TYR A 482 -11.96 -9.84 3.13
C TYR A 482 -13.29 -9.31 2.61
N ARG A 483 -14.27 -9.21 3.51
CA ARG A 483 -15.56 -8.58 3.28
C ARG A 483 -15.65 -7.30 4.08
N VAL A 484 -16.10 -6.22 3.44
CA VAL A 484 -16.31 -4.92 4.09
C VAL A 484 -17.69 -4.36 3.72
N LYS A 485 -18.49 -3.98 4.71
CA LYS A 485 -19.85 -3.45 4.47
C LYS A 485 -19.82 -2.19 3.59
N SER A 486 -18.93 -1.24 3.85
CA SER A 486 -18.72 -0.07 3.00
C SER A 486 -17.24 0.23 2.71
N LEU A 487 -16.90 0.56 1.46
CA LEU A 487 -15.59 1.11 1.08
C LEU A 487 -15.68 2.53 0.50
N ALA A 488 -16.73 3.27 0.87
CA ALA A 488 -17.02 4.61 0.36
C ALA A 488 -15.99 5.68 0.78
N HIS A 489 -15.32 5.50 1.92
CA HIS A 489 -14.38 6.48 2.46
C HIS A 489 -13.05 6.52 1.69
N PRO A 490 -12.67 7.66 1.07
CA PRO A 490 -11.48 7.74 0.22
C PRO A 490 -10.17 7.34 0.91
N SER A 491 -9.95 7.76 2.17
CA SER A 491 -8.74 7.41 2.93
C SER A 491 -8.60 5.91 3.21
N LYS A 492 -9.67 5.20 3.62
CA LYS A 492 -9.60 3.75 3.88
C LYS A 492 -9.43 2.99 2.57
N LYS A 493 -10.20 3.33 1.52
CA LYS A 493 -10.00 2.79 0.15
C LYS A 493 -8.55 2.97 -0.35
N PHE A 494 -8.00 4.18 -0.24
CA PHE A 494 -6.62 4.48 -0.64
C PHE A 494 -5.60 3.66 0.16
N LYS A 495 -5.80 3.45 1.47
CA LYS A 495 -4.93 2.59 2.31
C LYS A 495 -4.98 1.13 1.83
N VAL A 496 -6.17 0.58 1.59
CA VAL A 496 -6.37 -0.80 1.10
C VAL A 496 -5.65 -1.02 -0.23
N GLU A 497 -5.87 -0.13 -1.21
CA GLU A 497 -5.29 -0.23 -2.55
C GLU A 497 -3.77 0.03 -2.57
N THR A 498 -3.33 1.12 -1.93
CA THR A 498 -1.92 1.54 -1.97
C THR A 498 -1.03 0.58 -1.20
N ASN A 499 -1.48 0.03 -0.07
CA ASN A 499 -0.66 -0.97 0.64
C ASN A 499 -0.57 -2.28 -0.16
N ALA A 500 -1.61 -2.70 -0.91
CA ALA A 500 -1.51 -3.88 -1.76
C ALA A 500 -0.46 -3.71 -2.87
N LYS A 501 -0.54 -2.58 -3.59
CA LYS A 501 0.45 -2.20 -4.62
C LYS A 501 1.86 -2.02 -4.04
N GLN A 502 2.00 -1.34 -2.89
CA GLN A 502 3.28 -1.17 -2.19
C GLN A 502 3.85 -2.46 -1.61
N LEU A 503 3.06 -3.53 -1.46
CA LEU A 503 3.51 -4.86 -1.04
C LEU A 503 3.76 -5.82 -2.21
N GLN A 504 3.53 -5.40 -3.47
CA GLN A 504 3.62 -6.25 -4.68
C GLN A 504 2.69 -7.48 -4.64
N MET A 505 1.53 -7.30 -4.01
CA MET A 505 0.44 -8.27 -4.03
C MET A 505 -0.45 -8.05 -5.25
N SER A 506 -1.00 -9.14 -5.79
CA SER A 506 -2.04 -9.12 -6.82
C SER A 506 -3.42 -9.28 -6.19
N GLY A 507 -4.49 -8.99 -6.92
CA GLY A 507 -5.85 -9.14 -6.41
C GLY A 507 -6.84 -8.16 -7.02
N ALA A 508 -8.03 -8.09 -6.42
CA ALA A 508 -9.07 -7.16 -6.84
C ALA A 508 -9.91 -6.68 -5.65
N ILE A 509 -10.29 -5.41 -5.70
CA ILE A 509 -11.39 -4.86 -4.90
C ILE A 509 -12.62 -4.84 -5.79
N MET A 510 -13.65 -5.62 -5.44
CA MET A 510 -14.98 -5.52 -6.01
C MET A 510 -15.86 -4.68 -5.09
N MET A 511 -16.29 -3.51 -5.58
CA MET A 511 -17.24 -2.65 -4.88
C MET A 511 -18.66 -2.90 -5.39
N HIS A 512 -19.57 -3.27 -4.50
CA HIS A 512 -21.00 -3.43 -4.75
C HIS A 512 -21.80 -2.76 -3.61
N LYS A 513 -23.07 -2.42 -3.85
CA LYS A 513 -23.88 -1.62 -2.91
C LYS A 513 -24.08 -2.32 -1.55
N ALA A 514 -24.30 -3.63 -1.56
CA ALA A 514 -24.55 -4.42 -0.34
C ALA A 514 -23.25 -4.87 0.35
N GLN A 515 -22.18 -5.12 -0.41
CA GLN A 515 -20.92 -5.63 0.13
C GLN A 515 -19.74 -5.28 -0.76
N ASN A 516 -18.55 -5.14 -0.15
CA ASN A 516 -17.31 -4.94 -0.87
C ASN A 516 -16.39 -6.12 -0.58
N VAL A 517 -15.94 -6.80 -1.63
CA VAL A 517 -15.07 -7.99 -1.53
C VAL A 517 -13.66 -7.60 -1.95
N ILE A 518 -12.68 -7.87 -1.09
CA ILE A 518 -11.27 -7.55 -1.30
C ILE A 518 -10.51 -8.87 -1.32
N VAL A 519 -10.12 -9.31 -2.52
CA VAL A 519 -9.28 -10.50 -2.72
C VAL A 519 -7.83 -10.06 -2.86
N VAL A 520 -6.94 -10.72 -2.13
CA VAL A 520 -5.51 -10.39 -2.08
C VAL A 520 -4.69 -11.65 -2.19
N GLU A 521 -3.73 -11.66 -3.11
CA GLU A 521 -2.82 -12.76 -3.39
C GLU A 521 -1.36 -12.32 -3.21
N GLY A 522 -0.54 -13.11 -2.50
CA GLY A 522 0.85 -12.75 -2.25
C GLY A 522 1.62 -13.77 -1.41
N GLY A 523 2.81 -13.35 -0.98
CA GLY A 523 3.65 -14.13 -0.06
C GLY A 523 3.17 -14.04 1.40
N PRO A 524 3.55 -15.01 2.27
CA PRO A 524 3.07 -15.08 3.64
C PRO A 524 3.47 -13.87 4.52
N LYS A 525 4.59 -13.18 4.25
CA LYS A 525 4.93 -11.94 4.99
C LYS A 525 4.11 -10.75 4.49
N GLN A 526 3.82 -10.70 3.20
CA GLN A 526 2.94 -9.68 2.60
C GLN A 526 1.54 -9.80 3.20
N GLN A 527 0.97 -11.03 3.21
CA GLN A 527 -0.32 -11.32 3.83
C GLN A 527 -0.35 -10.98 5.33
N LYS A 528 0.66 -11.38 6.12
CA LYS A 528 0.72 -11.04 7.55
C LYS A 528 0.70 -9.53 7.81
N PHE A 529 1.36 -8.72 6.97
CA PHE A 529 1.31 -7.27 7.08
C PHE A 529 -0.06 -6.71 6.67
N TYR A 530 -0.67 -7.27 5.62
CA TYR A 530 -1.96 -6.82 5.11
C TYR A 530 -3.14 -7.20 6.01
N LYS A 531 -3.16 -8.43 6.54
CA LYS A 531 -4.12 -8.88 7.56
C LYS A 531 -4.12 -7.95 8.78
N ASN A 532 -2.92 -7.56 9.25
CA ASN A 532 -2.78 -6.58 10.33
C ASN A 532 -3.21 -5.16 9.91
N LEU A 533 -3.06 -4.78 8.64
CA LEU A 533 -3.61 -3.52 8.11
C LEU A 533 -5.15 -3.54 8.16
N MET A 534 -5.76 -4.57 7.56
CA MET A 534 -7.20 -4.71 7.43
C MET A 534 -7.90 -4.83 8.78
N ILE A 535 -7.45 -5.72 9.68
CA ILE A 535 -8.19 -6.02 10.91
C ILE A 535 -7.87 -5.02 12.03
N ASN A 536 -6.59 -4.66 12.23
CA ASN A 536 -6.16 -3.95 13.44
C ASN A 536 -5.89 -2.45 13.24
N ARG A 537 -5.27 -2.07 12.11
CA ARG A 537 -4.78 -0.70 11.87
C ARG A 537 -5.82 0.22 11.24
N ILE A 538 -6.68 -0.31 10.37
CA ILE A 538 -7.82 0.43 9.84
C ILE A 538 -8.96 0.29 10.85
N LYS A 539 -9.48 1.41 11.36
CA LYS A 539 -10.62 1.43 12.27
C LYS A 539 -11.91 1.55 11.46
N TRP A 540 -12.52 0.40 11.17
CA TRP A 540 -13.76 0.34 10.39
C TRP A 540 -14.95 0.87 11.18
N SER A 541 -15.01 0.59 12.49
CA SER A 541 -16.03 1.04 13.45
C SER A 541 -16.32 2.54 13.46
N ASP A 542 -15.35 3.36 13.02
CA ASP A 542 -15.39 4.82 13.09
C ASP A 542 -16.13 5.42 11.86
N GLU A 543 -16.64 4.57 10.96
CA GLU A 543 -17.48 4.93 9.83
C GLU A 543 -18.92 4.44 10.01
N ILE A 544 -19.87 5.33 9.70
CA ILE A 544 -21.25 4.95 9.38
C ILE A 544 -21.32 4.63 7.89
N ILE A 545 -22.01 3.55 7.54
CA ILE A 545 -22.20 3.11 6.16
C ILE A 545 -22.77 4.26 5.30
N GLY A 546 -22.11 4.54 4.17
CA GLY A 546 -22.51 5.59 3.22
C GLY A 546 -21.89 6.97 3.47
N GLN A 547 -21.32 7.25 4.64
CA GLN A 547 -20.61 8.51 4.89
C GLN A 547 -19.18 8.48 4.32
N LYS A 548 -18.73 9.62 3.76
CA LYS A 548 -17.37 9.78 3.18
C LYS A 548 -16.34 10.34 4.17
N LYS A 549 -16.74 10.56 5.41
CA LYS A 549 -15.92 11.07 6.53
C LYS A 549 -16.09 10.10 7.70
N ASP A 550 -15.06 10.00 8.54
CA ASP A 550 -15.20 9.36 9.86
C ASP A 550 -16.28 10.10 10.66
N ALA A 551 -17.15 9.33 11.32
CA ALA A 551 -18.29 9.86 12.07
C ALA A 551 -17.90 10.14 13.54
N GLU A 552 -18.61 11.04 14.19
CA GLU A 552 -18.51 11.18 15.64
C GLU A 552 -19.04 9.91 16.33
N LYS A 553 -18.43 9.51 17.45
CA LYS A 553 -18.61 8.17 18.04
C LYS A 553 -20.06 7.78 18.29
N ASP A 554 -20.88 8.76 18.63
CA ASP A 554 -22.27 8.57 19.07
C ASP A 554 -23.29 8.91 17.96
N ALA A 555 -22.83 9.15 16.73
CA ALA A 555 -23.72 9.37 15.59
C ALA A 555 -24.50 8.08 15.24
N PRO A 556 -25.83 8.16 15.06
CA PRO A 556 -26.66 6.99 14.80
C PRO A 556 -26.45 6.46 13.39
N GLY A 557 -26.24 5.15 13.28
CA GLY A 557 -26.12 4.45 12.01
C GLY A 557 -25.41 3.11 12.15
N GLU A 558 -25.58 2.25 11.16
CA GLU A 558 -24.89 0.96 11.12
C GLU A 558 -23.38 1.20 10.93
N ARG A 559 -22.58 0.68 11.87
CA ARG A 559 -21.12 0.82 11.85
C ARG A 559 -20.49 -0.14 10.84
N ASN A 560 -19.52 0.38 10.10
CA ASN A 560 -18.80 -0.39 9.11
C ASN A 560 -17.90 -1.46 9.77
N LEU A 561 -17.87 -2.66 9.19
CA LEU A 561 -17.12 -3.82 9.69
C LEU A 561 -16.31 -4.45 8.55
N CYS A 562 -15.11 -4.93 8.88
CA CYS A 562 -14.26 -5.71 7.99
C CYS A 562 -14.01 -7.08 8.62
N GLU A 563 -14.33 -8.13 7.88
CA GLU A 563 -14.12 -9.52 8.29
C GLU A 563 -13.21 -10.22 7.29
N MET A 564 -12.50 -11.23 7.77
CA MET A 564 -11.71 -12.13 6.95
C MET A 564 -12.54 -13.40 6.73
N ILE A 565 -13.11 -13.54 5.54
CA ILE A 565 -14.00 -14.65 5.18
C ILE A 565 -13.19 -15.92 4.89
N TRP A 566 -12.04 -15.77 4.24
CA TRP A 566 -11.17 -16.89 3.90
C TRP A 566 -9.69 -16.50 3.92
N GLU A 567 -8.84 -17.42 4.37
CA GLU A 567 -7.38 -17.36 4.26
C GLU A 567 -6.89 -18.76 3.90
N GLY A 568 -6.09 -18.87 2.84
CA GLY A 568 -5.66 -20.17 2.32
C GLY A 568 -4.49 -20.06 1.36
N GLN A 569 -4.20 -21.16 0.67
CA GLN A 569 -3.13 -21.24 -0.32
C GLN A 569 -3.66 -21.73 -1.67
N VAL A 570 -3.11 -21.19 -2.75
CA VAL A 570 -3.48 -21.49 -4.14
C VAL A 570 -2.20 -21.75 -4.94
N LYS A 571 -2.29 -22.65 -5.93
CA LYS A 571 -1.15 -23.09 -6.76
C LYS A 571 -0.48 -21.96 -7.56
N ARG A 572 -1.25 -20.95 -8.00
CA ARG A 572 -0.78 -19.81 -8.80
C ARG A 572 -1.57 -18.54 -8.49
N ARG A 573 -1.05 -17.38 -8.89
CA ARG A 573 -1.79 -16.10 -8.88
C ARG A 573 -2.83 -16.13 -9.98
N ASN A 574 -4.06 -15.73 -9.67
CA ASN A 574 -5.15 -15.62 -10.65
C ASN A 574 -5.35 -14.16 -11.11
N PHE A 575 -4.86 -13.20 -10.32
CA PHE A 575 -4.81 -11.78 -10.71
C PHE A 575 -3.38 -11.39 -11.12
N ARG A 576 -3.25 -10.59 -12.19
CA ARG A 576 -1.96 -10.09 -12.67
C ARG A 576 -1.44 -8.93 -11.81
N ASP A 577 -2.32 -7.97 -11.55
CA ASP A 577 -2.06 -6.72 -10.83
C ASP A 577 -3.06 -6.58 -9.67
N PHE A 578 -3.07 -5.44 -8.98
CA PHE A 578 -4.09 -5.11 -7.98
C PHE A 578 -5.06 -4.05 -8.52
N THR A 579 -6.28 -4.47 -8.90
CA THR A 579 -7.27 -3.61 -9.57
C THR A 579 -8.48 -3.29 -8.68
N VAL A 580 -9.26 -2.29 -9.08
CA VAL A 580 -10.49 -1.87 -8.40
C VAL A 580 -11.63 -1.82 -9.40
N HIS A 581 -12.66 -2.62 -9.18
CA HIS A 581 -13.84 -2.73 -10.03
C HIS A 581 -15.09 -2.34 -9.24
N THR A 582 -16.11 -1.87 -9.96
CA THR A 582 -17.42 -1.50 -9.40
C THR A 582 -18.48 -2.23 -10.18
N ALA A 583 -19.37 -2.94 -9.49
CA ALA A 583 -20.51 -3.63 -10.09
C ALA A 583 -21.81 -3.02 -9.55
N THR A 584 -22.80 -2.83 -10.43
CA THR A 584 -24.15 -2.41 -10.02
C THR A 584 -25.06 -3.59 -9.72
N LEU A 585 -24.74 -4.75 -10.30
CA LEU A 585 -25.48 -6.01 -10.15
C LEU A 585 -24.53 -7.12 -9.68
N GLU A 586 -25.03 -7.99 -8.82
CA GLU A 586 -24.28 -9.10 -8.22
C GLU A 586 -23.78 -10.10 -9.29
N LYS A 587 -24.57 -10.29 -10.36
CA LYS A 587 -24.16 -11.08 -11.54
C LYS A 587 -22.90 -10.53 -12.20
N GLN A 588 -22.78 -9.20 -12.37
CA GLN A 588 -21.58 -8.58 -12.96
C GLN A 588 -20.34 -8.76 -12.07
N ALA A 589 -20.53 -8.72 -10.75
CA ALA A 589 -19.46 -9.01 -9.80
C ALA A 589 -18.99 -10.46 -9.91
N ARG A 590 -19.93 -11.43 -9.96
CA ARG A 590 -19.63 -12.85 -10.15
C ARG A 590 -18.92 -13.13 -11.48
N GLU A 591 -19.44 -12.60 -12.59
CA GLU A 591 -18.83 -12.72 -13.93
C GLU A 591 -17.38 -12.17 -13.97
N PHE A 592 -17.06 -11.15 -13.17
CA PHE A 592 -15.68 -10.66 -13.06
C PHE A 592 -14.77 -11.68 -12.36
N PHE A 593 -15.19 -12.28 -11.24
CA PHE A 593 -14.41 -13.30 -10.55
C PHE A 593 -14.33 -14.61 -11.35
N GLU A 594 -15.38 -14.95 -12.11
CA GLU A 594 -15.42 -16.09 -13.04
C GLU A 594 -14.38 -15.96 -14.16
N LYS A 595 -14.21 -14.76 -14.74
CA LYS A 595 -13.13 -14.48 -15.73
C LYS A 595 -11.71 -14.72 -15.19
N HIS A 596 -11.53 -14.70 -13.87
CA HIS A 596 -10.28 -15.02 -13.20
C HIS A 596 -10.24 -16.47 -12.62
N GLY A 597 -11.27 -17.30 -12.86
CA GLY A 597 -11.35 -18.66 -12.32
C GLY A 597 -11.56 -18.74 -10.80
N VAL A 598 -12.14 -17.70 -10.21
CA VAL A 598 -12.27 -17.53 -8.74
C VAL A 598 -13.67 -17.09 -8.30
N ALA A 599 -14.72 -17.45 -9.05
CA ALA A 599 -16.12 -17.14 -8.73
C ALA A 599 -16.51 -17.53 -7.29
N GLN A 600 -15.97 -18.65 -6.79
CA GLN A 600 -16.16 -19.14 -5.43
C GLN A 600 -15.79 -18.14 -4.32
N TYR A 601 -14.89 -17.17 -4.55
CA TYR A 601 -14.59 -16.13 -3.55
C TYR A 601 -15.71 -15.09 -3.43
N TRP A 602 -16.42 -14.82 -4.53
CA TRP A 602 -17.62 -14.01 -4.51
C TRP A 602 -18.78 -14.77 -3.87
N ASP A 603 -19.02 -16.00 -4.33
CA ASP A 603 -20.12 -16.84 -3.84
C ASP A 603 -19.99 -17.14 -2.33
N LEU A 604 -18.76 -17.29 -1.80
CA LEU A 604 -18.51 -17.44 -0.37
C LEU A 604 -18.77 -16.14 0.43
N CYS A 605 -18.36 -14.98 -0.08
CA CYS A 605 -18.71 -13.70 0.56
C CYS A 605 -20.23 -13.45 0.54
N TYR A 606 -20.86 -13.77 -0.59
CA TYR A 606 -22.28 -13.58 -0.85
C TYR A 606 -23.18 -14.46 0.03
N SER A 607 -22.88 -15.75 0.10
CA SER A 607 -23.54 -16.67 1.03
C SER A 607 -23.39 -16.20 2.48
N THR A 608 -22.18 -15.81 2.88
CA THR A 608 -21.93 -15.27 4.23
C THR A 608 -22.66 -13.94 4.50
N THR A 609 -22.97 -13.11 3.49
CA THR A 609 -23.84 -11.92 3.69
C THR A 609 -25.28 -12.30 3.91
N VAL A 610 -25.84 -13.14 3.04
CA VAL A 610 -27.26 -13.52 3.12
C VAL A 610 -27.57 -14.29 4.40
N LEU A 611 -26.64 -15.16 4.85
CA LEU A 611 -26.79 -15.91 6.09
C LEU A 611 -26.74 -15.03 7.34
N LEU A 612 -25.89 -13.98 7.36
CA LEU A 612 -25.82 -13.07 8.50
C LEU A 612 -26.99 -12.07 8.52
N GLU A 613 -27.40 -11.53 7.36
CA GLU A 613 -28.64 -10.74 7.25
C GLU A 613 -29.89 -11.54 7.70
N GLY A 614 -29.88 -12.87 7.54
CA GLY A 614 -30.97 -13.74 7.97
C GLY A 614 -31.02 -14.02 9.47
N GLN A 615 -29.92 -13.86 10.21
CA GLN A 615 -29.87 -14.16 11.65
C GLN A 615 -30.37 -13.00 12.52
N ASP A 616 -30.24 -11.75 12.05
CA ASP A 616 -30.70 -10.55 12.75
C ASP A 616 -32.25 -10.39 12.81
N ILE A 617 -33.00 -11.36 12.25
CA ILE A 617 -34.47 -11.34 12.15
C ILE A 617 -35.14 -12.00 13.39
N LEU A 618 -34.38 -12.72 14.23
CA LEU A 618 -34.90 -13.25 15.48
C LEU A 618 -34.88 -12.15 16.56
N PRO A 619 -36.04 -11.70 17.09
CA PRO A 619 -36.04 -10.80 18.24
C PRO A 619 -35.43 -11.52 19.44
N THR A 620 -34.49 -10.87 20.11
CA THR A 620 -34.01 -11.31 21.42
C THR A 620 -35.15 -11.11 22.41
N ALA A 621 -35.76 -12.21 22.84
CA ALA A 621 -36.73 -12.27 23.94
C ALA A 621 -36.01 -12.39 25.28
#